data_AF-A0A2N7XUD3-F1
#
_entry.id   AF-A0A2N7XUD3-F1
#
_cell.length_a   1.000
_cell.length_b   1.000
_cell.length_c   1.000
_cell.angle_alpha   90.00
_cell.angle_beta   90.00
_cell.angle_gamma   90.00
#
_symmetry.space_group_name_H-M   'P 1'
#
loop_
_entity.id
_entity.type
_entity.pdbx_description
1 polymer ?
#
loop_
_entity_poly.entity_id
_entity_poly.type
_entity_poly.pdbx_seq_one_letter_code
_entity_poly.pdbx_strand_id
1 'polypeptide(L)'
;ANVLEDGTILPSSLAPLSTPPVIAWLLQIENPLVWSSVMLRTDAARQLDPFMRPEMVYAEDFDLYHRIASFGGVARLDDELLTYRRHSGGASQTQAQ
;
A
#
# COMPACT_ATOMS: atom_id res chain seq x y z
N ALA A 1 -2.63 -8.57 -2.54
CA ALA A 1 -2.13 -9.67 -1.70
C ALA A 1 -3.25 -10.68 -1.49
N ASN A 2 -2.91 -11.93 -1.19
CA ASN A 2 -3.91 -12.94 -0.82
C ASN A 2 -4.61 -12.54 0.47
N VAL A 3 -5.85 -12.97 0.64
CA VAL A 3 -6.68 -12.62 1.81
C VAL A 3 -7.05 -13.90 2.56
N LEU A 4 -6.66 -14.01 3.82
CA LEU A 4 -7.17 -15.03 4.73
C LEU A 4 -8.49 -14.56 5.34
N GLU A 5 -9.56 -15.29 5.06
CA GLU A 5 -10.90 -15.06 5.61
C GLU A 5 -11.54 -16.41 5.98
N ASP A 6 -12.12 -16.52 7.18
CA ASP A 6 -12.83 -17.71 7.66
C ASP A 6 -12.05 -19.02 7.46
N GLY A 7 -10.74 -18.97 7.67
CA GLY A 7 -9.83 -20.12 7.53
C GLY A 7 -9.42 -20.45 6.10
N THR A 8 -9.89 -19.69 5.10
CA THR A 8 -9.60 -19.89 3.68
C THR A 8 -8.74 -18.76 3.12
N ILE A 9 -7.76 -19.08 2.28
CA ILE A 9 -6.98 -18.09 1.55
C ILE A 9 -7.62 -17.85 0.19
N LEU A 10 -8.11 -16.64 0.00
CA LEU A 10 -8.59 -16.11 -1.27
C LEU A 10 -7.41 -15.47 -2.03
N PRO A 11 -7.25 -15.73 -3.33
CA PRO A 11 -6.17 -15.13 -4.10
C PRO A 11 -6.37 -13.62 -4.23
N SER A 12 -5.26 -12.90 -4.41
CA SER A 12 -5.26 -11.48 -4.77
C SER A 12 -6.10 -11.24 -6.02
N SER A 13 -6.95 -10.19 -6.03
CA SER A 13 -7.68 -9.75 -7.23
C SER A 13 -6.82 -8.97 -8.22
N LEU A 14 -5.65 -8.49 -7.79
CA LEU A 14 -4.69 -7.78 -8.64
C LEU A 14 -4.01 -8.74 -9.62
N ALA A 15 -3.64 -8.22 -10.80
CA ALA A 15 -2.92 -8.99 -11.81
C ALA A 15 -1.61 -9.58 -11.23
N PRO A 16 -1.30 -10.86 -11.53
CA PRO A 16 -0.14 -11.54 -10.95
C PRO A 16 1.17 -10.89 -11.36
N LEU A 17 1.26 -10.41 -12.60
CA LEU A 17 2.41 -9.71 -13.14
C LEU A 17 2.16 -8.21 -13.19
N SER A 18 3.18 -7.43 -12.87
CA SER A 18 3.11 -5.97 -12.92
C SER A 18 4.35 -5.34 -13.54
N THR A 19 4.23 -4.08 -13.94
CA THR A 19 5.35 -3.26 -14.38
C THR A 19 5.26 -1.90 -13.70
N PRO A 20 6.37 -1.16 -13.54
CA PRO A 20 6.31 0.17 -12.94
C PRO A 20 5.30 1.13 -13.60
N PRO A 21 5.13 1.17 -14.95
CA PRO A 21 4.06 1.96 -15.58
C PRO A 21 2.65 1.54 -15.19
N VAL A 22 2.40 0.22 -15.04
CA VAL A 22 1.09 -0.28 -14.59
C VAL A 22 0.83 0.16 -13.14
N ILE A 23 1.83 0.07 -12.25
CA ILE A 23 1.71 0.55 -10.87
C ILE A 23 1.45 2.05 -10.81
N ALA A 24 2.17 2.84 -11.62
CA ALA A 24 1.96 4.29 -11.71
C ALA A 24 0.54 4.64 -12.18
N TRP A 25 -0.01 3.89 -13.15
CA TRP A 25 -1.39 4.06 -13.59
C TRP A 25 -2.40 3.62 -12.52
N LEU A 26 -2.20 2.46 -11.88
CA LEU A 26 -3.08 1.95 -10.82
C LEU A 26 -3.15 2.93 -9.65
N LEU A 27 -2.02 3.53 -9.26
CA LEU A 27 -1.99 4.55 -8.21
C LEU A 27 -2.90 5.76 -8.51
N GLN A 28 -3.28 6.02 -9.76
CA GLN A 28 -4.22 7.09 -10.08
C GLN A 28 -5.68 6.76 -9.72
N ILE A 29 -6.01 5.48 -9.52
CA ILE A 29 -7.39 5.01 -9.36
C ILE A 29 -7.62 4.15 -8.11
N GLU A 30 -6.58 3.55 -7.55
CA GLU A 30 -6.66 2.70 -6.36
C GLU A 30 -5.32 2.65 -5.61
N ASN A 31 -5.30 1.98 -4.46
CA ASN A 31 -4.07 1.68 -3.73
C ASN A 31 -3.64 0.22 -3.99
N PRO A 32 -2.71 -0.03 -4.95
CA PRO A 32 -2.36 -1.39 -5.37
C PRO A 32 -1.31 -2.06 -4.47
N LEU A 33 -0.86 -1.40 -3.40
CA LEU A 33 0.25 -1.85 -2.56
C LEU A 33 -0.20 -2.09 -1.11
N VAL A 34 0.31 -3.15 -0.50
CA VAL A 34 0.07 -3.41 0.91
C VAL A 34 1.22 -2.83 1.73
N TRP A 35 0.89 -1.85 2.57
CA TRP A 35 1.81 -1.10 3.43
C TRP A 35 2.85 -1.97 4.15
N SER A 36 2.42 -3.09 4.74
CA SER A 36 3.27 -3.95 5.57
C SER A 36 4.43 -4.66 4.85
N SER A 37 4.53 -4.51 3.52
CA SER A 37 5.62 -5.09 2.71
C SER A 37 6.40 -4.05 1.91
N VAL A 38 6.15 -2.77 2.13
CA VAL A 38 6.81 -1.70 1.39
C VAL A 38 8.23 -1.48 1.90
N MET A 39 9.16 -1.38 0.95
CA MET A 39 10.54 -0.99 1.20
C MET A 39 10.82 0.32 0.45
N LEU A 40 11.47 1.25 1.14
CA LEU A 40 11.79 2.58 0.61
C LEU A 40 13.29 2.79 0.62
N ARG A 41 13.83 3.47 -0.40
CA ARG A 41 15.22 3.93 -0.35
C ARG A 41 15.35 5.03 0.71
N THR A 42 16.37 4.94 1.54
CA THR A 42 16.57 5.85 2.68
C THR A 42 16.74 7.31 2.26
N ASP A 43 17.46 7.55 1.16
CA ASP A 43 17.68 8.89 0.60
C ASP A 43 16.39 9.54 0.07
N ALA A 44 15.52 8.77 -0.60
CA ALA A 44 14.20 9.23 -1.02
C ALA A 44 13.27 9.49 0.18
N ALA A 45 13.21 8.57 1.14
CA ALA A 45 12.36 8.72 2.32
C ALA A 45 12.72 9.94 3.17
N ARG A 46 14.02 10.26 3.30
CA ARG A 46 14.51 11.44 4.03
C ARG A 46 14.17 12.78 3.39
N GLN A 47 13.75 12.79 2.11
CA GLN A 47 13.29 14.00 1.43
C GLN A 47 11.82 14.32 1.74
N LEU A 48 11.10 13.41 2.41
CA LEU A 48 9.71 13.61 2.80
C LEU A 48 9.65 14.14 4.23
N ASP A 49 9.32 15.43 4.37
CA ASP A 49 9.12 16.09 5.65
C ASP A 49 7.78 16.86 5.66
N PRO A 50 6.79 16.46 6.49
CA PRO A 50 6.79 15.26 7.33
C PRO A 50 6.72 13.98 6.47
N PHE A 51 7.19 12.85 7.00
CA PHE A 51 7.11 11.57 6.28
C PHE A 51 5.65 11.19 5.99
N MET A 52 4.83 11.06 7.04
CA MET A 52 3.37 10.94 6.94
C MET A 52 2.70 12.28 7.29
N ARG A 53 1.66 12.62 6.56
CA ARG A 53 0.86 13.83 6.77
C ARG A 53 -0.30 13.53 7.70
N PRO A 54 -0.38 14.14 8.90
CA PRO A 54 -1.48 13.89 9.84
C PRO A 54 -2.86 14.20 9.26
N GLU A 55 -2.96 15.11 8.29
CA GLU A 55 -4.21 15.42 7.59
C GLU A 55 -4.70 14.29 6.66
N MET A 56 -3.90 13.25 6.44
CA MET A 56 -4.19 12.12 5.55
C MET A 56 -4.49 10.80 6.30
N VAL A 57 -4.96 10.82 7.56
CA VAL A 57 -5.12 9.63 8.45
C VAL A 57 -5.70 8.36 7.79
N TYR A 58 -6.61 8.50 6.81
CA TYR A 58 -7.25 7.36 6.15
C TYR A 58 -6.66 6.99 4.78
N ALA A 59 -5.62 7.72 4.35
CA ALA A 59 -4.97 7.60 3.05
C ALA A 59 -3.45 7.87 3.17
N GLU A 60 -2.85 7.63 4.34
CA GLU A 60 -1.47 7.98 4.64
C GLU A 60 -0.49 7.30 3.67
N ASP A 61 -0.72 6.02 3.41
CA ASP A 61 0.09 5.22 2.51
C ASP A 61 -0.10 5.64 1.05
N PHE A 62 -1.35 5.91 0.65
CA PHE A 62 -1.68 6.40 -0.68
C PHE A 62 -1.06 7.79 -0.97
N ASP A 63 -1.15 8.74 -0.04
CA ASP A 63 -0.44 10.04 -0.10
C ASP A 63 1.07 9.83 -0.21
N LEU A 64 1.62 8.94 0.63
CA LEU A 64 3.04 8.65 0.62
C LEU A 64 3.50 8.13 -0.74
N TYR A 65 2.79 7.15 -1.34
CA TYR A 65 3.18 6.58 -2.63
C TYR A 65 3.23 7.63 -3.73
N HIS A 66 2.27 8.56 -3.75
CA HIS A 66 2.26 9.67 -4.71
C HIS A 66 3.44 10.61 -4.52
N ARG A 67 3.77 10.94 -3.28
CA ARG A 67 4.87 11.86 -2.98
C ARG A 67 6.22 11.22 -3.26
N ILE A 68 6.42 9.98 -2.83
CA ILE A 68 7.72 9.29 -2.99
C ILE A 68 8.00 8.90 -4.44
N ALA A 69 6.96 8.67 -5.26
CA ALA A 69 7.12 8.36 -6.68
C ALA A 69 7.92 9.43 -7.45
N SER A 70 7.90 10.69 -6.98
CA SER A 70 8.68 11.79 -7.57
C SER A 70 10.21 11.59 -7.48
N PHE A 71 10.69 10.68 -6.61
CA PHE A 71 12.12 10.43 -6.37
C PHE A 71 12.66 9.15 -7.01
N GLY A 72 11.88 8.47 -7.87
CA GLY A 72 12.35 7.25 -8.55
C GLY A 72 11.27 6.27 -8.99
N GLY A 73 10.00 6.66 -8.95
CA GLY A 73 8.86 5.79 -9.26
C GLY A 73 8.59 4.75 -8.17
N VAL A 74 7.59 3.92 -8.44
CA VAL A 74 7.15 2.84 -7.55
C VAL A 74 6.97 1.57 -8.37
N ALA A 75 7.41 0.44 -7.81
CA ALA A 75 7.28 -0.88 -8.41
C ALA A 75 6.77 -1.86 -7.36
N ARG A 76 6.10 -2.91 -7.83
CA ARG A 76 5.63 -4.03 -6.99
C ARG A 76 6.47 -5.26 -7.33
N LEU A 77 6.84 -6.03 -6.31
CA LEU A 77 7.35 -7.38 -6.50
C LEU A 77 6.17 -8.30 -6.76
N ASP A 78 6.28 -9.12 -7.82
CA ASP A 78 5.19 -10.01 -8.22
C ASP A 78 5.06 -11.23 -7.30
N ASP A 79 6.08 -11.51 -6.49
CA ASP A 79 6.10 -12.56 -5.48
C ASP A 79 5.10 -12.32 -4.35
N GLU A 80 4.49 -13.40 -3.85
CA GLU A 80 3.60 -13.36 -2.69
C GLU A 80 4.41 -13.25 -1.40
N LEU A 81 4.55 -12.03 -0.88
CA LEU A 81 5.30 -11.77 0.35
C LEU A 81 4.45 -11.78 1.63
N LEU A 82 3.12 -11.74 1.49
CA LEU A 82 2.20 -11.73 2.62
C LEU A 82 0.80 -12.23 2.28
N THR A 83 0.10 -12.66 3.32
CA THR A 83 -1.35 -12.92 3.31
C THR A 83 -2.02 -11.96 4.29
N TYR A 84 -2.95 -11.15 3.80
CA TYR A 84 -3.69 -10.18 4.60
C TYR A 84 -4.85 -10.87 5.30
N ARG A 85 -5.01 -10.69 6.61
CA ARG A 85 -6.14 -11.28 7.34
C ARG A 85 -7.33 -10.34 7.29
N ARG A 86 -8.47 -10.82 6.80
CA ARG A 86 -9.76 -10.14 6.92
C ARG A 86 -10.53 -10.72 8.11
N HIS A 87 -10.91 -9.85 9.02
CA HIS A 87 -11.76 -10.18 10.17
C HIS A 87 -13.21 -9.82 9.85
N SER A 88 -14.16 -10.60 10.37
CA SER A 88 -15.61 -10.37 10.19
C SER A 88 -16.13 -9.10 10.90
N GLY A 89 -15.34 -8.53 11.80
CA GLY A 89 -15.60 -7.23 12.45
C GLY A 89 -14.44 -6.25 12.24
N GLY A 90 -14.75 -4.95 12.26
CA GLY A 90 -13.75 -3.90 12.20
C GLY A 90 -12.94 -3.81 13.51
N ALA A 91 -11.61 -3.78 13.41
CA ALA A 91 -10.74 -3.43 14.53
C ALA A 91 -10.64 -1.91 14.75
N SER A 92 -11.30 -1.13 13.89
CA SER A 92 -11.28 0.34 13.91
C SER A 92 -12.06 0.88 15.10
N GLN A 93 -11.45 1.82 15.83
CA GLN A 93 -12.13 2.64 16.84
C GLN A 93 -12.33 4.04 16.27
N THR A 94 -13.45 4.68 16.58
CA THR A 94 -13.64 6.10 16.28
C THR A 94 -12.59 6.89 17.05
N GLN A 95 -11.66 7.51 16.34
CA GLN A 95 -10.73 8.45 16.96
C GLN A 95 -11.47 9.77 17.20
N ALA A 96 -11.30 10.36 18.39
CA ALA A 96 -11.84 11.68 18.69
C ALA A 96 -11.21 12.70 17.73
N GLN A 97 -12.05 13.54 17.11
CA GLN A 97 -11.60 14.67 16.29
C GLN A 97 -10.94 15.75 17.13
#